data_AF-A0A4P9ZQ20-F1
#
_entry.id   AF-A0A4P9ZQ20-F1
#
_cell.length_a   1.000
_cell.length_b   1.000
_cell.length_c   1.000
_cell.angle_alpha   90.00
_cell.angle_beta   90.00
_cell.angle_gamma   90.00
#
_symmetry.space_group_name_H-M   'P 1'
#
loop_
_entity.id
_entity.type
_entity.pdbx_description
1 polymer ?
#
loop_
_entity_poly.entity_id
_entity_poly.type
_entity_poly.pdbx_seq_one_letter_code
_entity_poly.pdbx_strand_id
1 'polypeptide(L)'
;MLNHAALGEATVEASPYSNRLFLYVNQTPYELVNPAPETTVLQFLRDQGLTGTKLGCAEGGCGACTIVIASLDPTTLRISHRSANGCLLPLCSLDGKQVITIEGIGNSKQPHPVQERLAALHGSQCGFCTPGIAMSLYALLRNNPEPTDHDIEDGFDGNLCRCTGYRPILDAAKTFSVAHDDPSPSPPSACPGQHSCGKSRCSEQEHLECRQKHADQIDDIEELQPIRLLEKHQFAPYEPATEMAFPEALVQYGQKRLSSAATSLRFRGKWCSDFYSPTSLDELLRIKNQFPSCKLLSGNTEVGIETKFKYQVYNVRAFVGDIPELTTVHVDGVGVKFGANITLSALEDELTKLANTLEAHQTEGHKAILTNLKWFAGRQVRNFATMAGNIATASPISDLNPVLIACQAVVTIQSLDAPPREVPMSKFFLGYRKTALQPHEVLTQVFIPHSQPGQYIRAYKQAKRKDDDIAIVNAGLSIQLDSDPEGHWWVRDCSMAFAGMGPISVQSKATEQHLVGSDFANPETLNSLMTVCQQELRLDPGAPGGMAEYRLALASSFVFKFWHEISCLIQVNGFSAKQGHDTMEITRELSKGLQYYAETR
;
A
#
# COMPACT_ATOMS: atom_id res chain seq x y z
N MET A 1 -43.85 -2.73 17.81
CA MET A 1 -44.40 -1.50 17.23
C MET A 1 -43.73 -0.32 17.93
N LEU A 2 -42.68 0.21 17.31
CA LEU A 2 -42.04 1.47 17.70
C LEU A 2 -42.28 2.43 16.53
N ASN A 3 -42.69 3.66 16.84
CA ASN A 3 -43.18 4.68 15.92
C ASN A 3 -42.22 4.91 14.73
N HIS A 4 -42.66 4.51 13.52
CA HIS A 4 -41.98 4.72 12.24
C HIS A 4 -42.41 6.03 11.54
N ALA A 5 -42.71 7.08 12.30
CA ALA A 5 -43.19 8.34 11.74
C ALA A 5 -42.46 9.52 12.38
N ALA A 6 -41.24 9.82 11.90
CA ALA A 6 -40.58 11.14 11.96
C ALA A 6 -39.10 11.09 11.48
N LEU A 7 -38.84 10.54 10.28
CA LEU A 7 -37.65 10.92 9.52
C LEU A 7 -38.18 11.55 8.23
N GLY A 8 -38.42 12.86 8.31
CA GLY A 8 -38.86 13.65 7.16
C GLY A 8 -37.87 13.54 6.01
N GLU A 9 -38.40 13.67 4.80
CA GLU A 9 -37.68 13.75 3.53
C GLU A 9 -36.79 15.00 3.48
N ALA A 10 -35.72 15.03 4.28
CA ALA A 10 -34.68 16.04 4.16
C ALA A 10 -33.76 15.60 3.02
N THR A 11 -34.12 15.93 1.77
CA THR A 11 -33.17 15.95 0.66
C THR A 11 -32.25 17.16 0.83
N VAL A 12 -30.98 17.08 0.42
CA VAL A 12 -30.15 18.29 0.22
C VAL A 12 -30.95 19.19 -0.73
N GLU A 13 -31.28 20.42 -0.33
CA GLU A 13 -32.04 21.36 -1.17
C GLU A 13 -31.34 21.54 -2.53
N ALA A 14 -32.08 21.24 -3.61
CA ALA A 14 -31.86 21.67 -4.99
C ALA A 14 -30.63 21.15 -5.80
N SER A 15 -30.13 19.93 -5.58
CA SER A 15 -29.37 19.20 -6.62
C SER A 15 -30.16 18.00 -7.14
N PRO A 16 -30.48 17.89 -8.44
CA PRO A 16 -31.15 16.71 -8.97
C PRO A 16 -30.18 15.52 -8.93
N TYR A 17 -30.36 14.60 -7.98
CA TYR A 17 -29.59 13.36 -7.96
C TYR A 17 -30.10 12.36 -8.99
N SER A 18 -29.19 11.74 -9.75
CA SER A 18 -29.52 10.55 -10.53
C SER A 18 -29.43 9.29 -9.67
N ASN A 19 -30.35 8.34 -9.89
CA ASN A 19 -30.30 7.00 -9.29
C ASN A 19 -29.88 5.93 -10.30
N ARG A 20 -29.36 6.32 -11.46
CA ARG A 20 -28.88 5.41 -12.50
C ARG A 20 -27.36 5.29 -12.42
N LEU A 21 -26.88 4.04 -12.36
CA LEU A 21 -25.46 3.68 -12.40
C LEU A 21 -25.16 3.09 -13.77
N PHE A 22 -24.19 3.67 -14.49
CA PHE A 22 -23.73 3.15 -15.77
C PHE A 22 -22.30 2.63 -15.66
N LEU A 23 -22.08 1.37 -16.03
CA LEU A 23 -20.76 0.75 -16.04
C LEU A 23 -20.63 -0.27 -17.17
N TYR A 24 -19.41 -0.72 -17.42
CA TYR A 24 -19.16 -1.91 -18.24
C TYR A 24 -18.61 -3.04 -17.38
N VAL A 25 -19.03 -4.27 -17.68
CA VAL A 25 -18.34 -5.49 -17.23
C VAL A 25 -17.85 -6.22 -18.46
N ASN A 26 -16.53 -6.38 -18.54
CA ASN A 26 -15.83 -6.74 -19.77
C ASN A 26 -16.30 -5.78 -20.89
N GLN A 27 -16.79 -6.29 -22.02
CA GLN A 27 -17.36 -5.45 -23.10
C GLN A 27 -18.89 -5.31 -23.05
N THR A 28 -19.54 -5.71 -21.96
CA THR A 28 -21.00 -5.65 -21.82
C THR A 28 -21.41 -4.42 -21.00
N PRO A 29 -22.26 -3.52 -21.53
CA PRO A 29 -22.78 -2.39 -20.77
C PRO A 29 -23.84 -2.83 -19.76
N TYR A 30 -23.85 -2.19 -18.61
CA TYR A 30 -24.88 -2.31 -17.58
C TYR A 30 -25.39 -0.93 -17.18
N GLU A 31 -26.71 -0.78 -17.22
CA GLU A 31 -27.40 0.38 -16.67
C GLU A 31 -28.31 -0.10 -15.54
N LEU A 32 -27.93 0.21 -14.30
CA LEU A 32 -28.63 -0.24 -13.11
C LEU A 32 -29.44 0.92 -12.53
N VAL A 33 -30.74 0.69 -12.33
CA VAL A 33 -31.63 1.65 -11.67
C VAL A 33 -31.66 1.35 -10.17
N ASN A 34 -31.20 2.30 -9.37
CA ASN A 34 -31.14 2.27 -7.92
C ASN A 34 -30.48 0.98 -7.35
N PRO A 35 -29.24 0.65 -7.73
CA PRO A 35 -28.50 -0.48 -7.15
C PRO A 35 -28.42 -0.35 -5.62
N ALA A 36 -28.46 -1.49 -4.92
CA ALA A 36 -28.36 -1.52 -3.48
C ALA A 36 -26.95 -1.08 -3.04
N PRO A 37 -26.80 -0.10 -2.12
CA PRO A 37 -25.49 0.39 -1.73
C PRO A 37 -24.64 -0.58 -0.89
N GLU A 38 -25.23 -1.69 -0.44
CA GLU A 38 -24.52 -2.77 0.25
C GLU A 38 -23.89 -3.77 -0.74
N THR A 39 -24.29 -3.76 -2.00
CA THR A 39 -23.81 -4.71 -3.01
C THR A 39 -22.34 -4.44 -3.33
N THR A 40 -21.50 -5.45 -3.13
CA THR A 40 -20.10 -5.44 -3.55
C THR A 40 -19.99 -5.83 -5.02
N VAL A 41 -18.91 -5.43 -5.68
CA VAL A 41 -18.64 -5.80 -7.07
C VAL A 41 -18.56 -7.32 -7.22
N LEU A 42 -17.91 -8.02 -6.28
CA LEU A 42 -17.84 -9.48 -6.28
C LEU A 42 -19.22 -10.13 -6.24
N GLN A 43 -20.11 -9.62 -5.38
CA GLN A 43 -21.48 -10.15 -5.32
C GLN A 43 -22.18 -9.94 -6.65
N PHE A 44 -22.14 -8.72 -7.19
CA PHE A 44 -22.78 -8.40 -8.47
C PHE A 44 -22.28 -9.29 -9.62
N LEU A 45 -20.96 -9.44 -9.79
CA LEU A 45 -20.38 -10.27 -10.85
C LEU A 45 -20.87 -11.71 -10.78
N ARG A 46 -20.89 -12.29 -9.58
CA ARG A 46 -21.32 -13.68 -9.37
C ARG A 46 -22.81 -13.85 -9.57
N ASP A 47 -23.62 -12.87 -9.20
CA ASP A 47 -25.07 -12.84 -9.45
C ASP A 47 -25.38 -12.75 -10.96
N GLN A 48 -24.49 -12.12 -11.75
CA GLN A 48 -24.55 -12.13 -13.22
C GLN A 48 -23.99 -13.43 -13.86
N GLY A 49 -23.58 -14.42 -13.07
CA GLY A 49 -23.02 -15.68 -13.57
C GLY A 49 -21.53 -15.64 -13.92
N LEU A 50 -20.85 -14.50 -13.74
CA LEU A 50 -19.39 -14.37 -13.87
C LEU A 50 -18.70 -14.89 -12.61
N THR A 51 -18.64 -16.22 -12.50
CA THR A 51 -18.21 -16.92 -11.28
C THR A 51 -16.71 -17.16 -11.18
N GLY A 52 -15.93 -16.75 -12.18
CA GLY A 52 -14.47 -16.85 -12.23
C GLY A 52 -13.78 -16.08 -11.11
N THR A 53 -14.26 -14.89 -10.77
CA THR A 53 -13.81 -14.14 -9.59
C THR A 53 -14.32 -14.82 -8.29
N LYS A 54 -13.42 -15.10 -7.34
CA LYS A 54 -13.71 -15.95 -6.18
C LYS A 54 -13.79 -15.18 -4.86
N LEU A 55 -14.60 -15.68 -3.93
CA LEU A 55 -14.60 -15.22 -2.53
C LEU A 55 -13.66 -16.11 -1.71
N GLY A 56 -12.55 -15.54 -1.22
CA GLY A 56 -11.61 -16.24 -0.34
C GLY A 56 -11.72 -15.82 1.13
N CYS A 57 -11.45 -14.54 1.43
CA CYS A 57 -11.42 -14.02 2.81
C CYS A 57 -12.46 -12.92 3.11
N ALA A 58 -12.90 -12.17 2.10
CA ALA A 58 -13.78 -10.98 2.25
C ALA A 58 -13.15 -9.75 2.94
N GLU A 59 -11.83 -9.75 3.14
CA GLU A 59 -11.11 -8.68 3.85
C GLU A 59 -9.93 -8.09 3.07
N GLY A 60 -9.79 -8.42 1.79
CA GLY A 60 -8.75 -7.88 0.90
C GLY A 60 -7.42 -8.64 0.90
N GLY A 61 -7.07 -9.38 1.97
CA GLY A 61 -5.74 -9.99 2.14
C GLY A 61 -5.42 -11.30 1.37
N CYS A 62 -6.30 -11.81 0.51
CA CYS A 62 -6.01 -13.05 -0.25
C CYS A 62 -5.91 -12.89 -1.77
N GLY A 63 -6.41 -11.79 -2.33
CA GLY A 63 -6.36 -11.53 -3.78
C GLY A 63 -7.19 -12.47 -4.66
N ALA A 64 -7.92 -13.46 -4.13
CA ALA A 64 -8.73 -14.40 -4.94
C ALA A 64 -9.89 -13.70 -5.69
N CYS A 65 -10.29 -12.52 -5.21
CA CYS A 65 -11.32 -11.68 -5.81
C CYS A 65 -10.76 -10.55 -6.69
N THR A 66 -9.49 -10.61 -7.08
CA THR A 66 -8.87 -9.55 -7.88
C THR A 66 -9.56 -9.43 -9.24
N ILE A 67 -9.91 -8.19 -9.57
CA ILE A 67 -10.44 -7.71 -10.85
C ILE A 67 -9.62 -6.49 -11.27
N VAL A 68 -9.77 -6.04 -12.52
CA VAL A 68 -9.16 -4.79 -12.98
C VAL A 68 -10.25 -3.75 -13.23
N ILE A 69 -10.06 -2.56 -12.69
CA ILE A 69 -10.90 -1.40 -12.95
C ILE A 69 -10.18 -0.52 -13.95
N ALA A 70 -10.78 -0.35 -15.13
CA ALA A 70 -10.35 0.65 -16.09
C ALA A 70 -11.17 1.93 -15.91
N SER A 71 -10.49 3.06 -15.80
CA SER A 71 -11.11 4.37 -15.64
C SER A 71 -10.39 5.44 -16.43
N LEU A 72 -11.17 6.30 -17.07
CA LEU A 72 -10.68 7.48 -17.78
C LEU A 72 -10.46 8.61 -16.78
N ASP A 73 -9.23 9.10 -16.69
CA ASP A 73 -8.97 10.41 -16.10
C ASP A 73 -9.53 11.46 -17.04
N PRO A 74 -10.50 12.25 -16.59
CA PRO A 74 -11.25 13.09 -17.49
C PRO A 74 -10.48 14.40 -17.81
N THR A 75 -9.45 14.75 -17.02
CA THR A 75 -8.56 15.90 -17.28
C THR A 75 -7.42 15.52 -18.23
N THR A 76 -6.77 14.38 -18.00
CA THR A 76 -5.61 13.96 -18.80
C THR A 76 -6.00 13.10 -20.01
N LEU A 77 -7.27 12.66 -20.08
CA LEU A 77 -7.80 11.70 -21.05
C LEU A 77 -7.03 10.37 -21.07
N ARG A 78 -6.28 10.06 -20.02
CA ARG A 78 -5.55 8.80 -19.88
C ARG A 78 -6.44 7.75 -19.24
N ILE A 79 -6.37 6.53 -19.75
CA ILE A 79 -7.04 5.38 -19.15
C ILE A 79 -6.06 4.71 -18.20
N SER A 80 -6.47 4.56 -16.96
CA SER A 80 -5.73 3.82 -15.93
C SER A 80 -6.35 2.43 -15.74
N HIS A 81 -5.51 1.42 -15.50
CA HIS A 81 -5.93 0.04 -15.23
C HIS A 81 -5.47 -0.35 -13.83
N ARG A 82 -6.37 -0.39 -12.85
CA ARG A 82 -5.99 -0.66 -11.45
C ARG A 82 -6.57 -1.98 -10.99
N SER A 83 -5.73 -2.87 -10.47
CA SER A 83 -6.19 -4.07 -9.78
C SER A 83 -6.94 -3.70 -8.49
N ALA A 84 -8.04 -4.40 -8.21
CA ALA A 84 -8.92 -4.12 -7.07
C ALA A 84 -9.42 -5.42 -6.43
N ASN A 85 -9.68 -5.41 -5.12
CA ASN A 85 -10.38 -6.50 -4.47
C ASN A 85 -11.90 -6.33 -4.63
N GLY A 86 -12.52 -7.11 -5.52
CA GLY A 86 -13.96 -7.03 -5.77
C GLY A 86 -14.83 -7.28 -4.52
N CYS A 87 -14.30 -7.96 -3.49
CA CYS A 87 -15.03 -8.21 -2.25
C CYS A 87 -15.22 -6.99 -1.35
N LEU A 88 -14.41 -5.94 -1.51
CA LEU A 88 -14.48 -4.71 -0.71
C LEU A 88 -15.07 -3.54 -1.52
N LEU A 89 -14.90 -3.55 -2.84
CA LEU A 89 -15.34 -2.44 -3.68
C LEU A 89 -16.88 -2.38 -3.75
N PRO A 90 -17.51 -1.24 -3.39
CA PRO A 90 -18.95 -1.06 -3.56
C PRO A 90 -19.32 -0.98 -5.04
N LEU A 91 -20.42 -1.59 -5.46
CA LEU A 91 -20.89 -1.47 -6.85
C LEU A 91 -21.21 -0.01 -7.20
N CYS A 92 -21.78 0.73 -6.24
CA CYS A 92 -22.18 2.12 -6.43
C CYS A 92 -21.01 3.10 -6.67
N SER A 93 -19.74 2.70 -6.45
CA SER A 93 -18.58 3.53 -6.77
C SER A 93 -18.07 3.38 -8.21
N LEU A 94 -18.72 2.55 -9.02
CA LEU A 94 -18.25 2.18 -10.36
C LEU A 94 -18.89 2.95 -11.52
N ASP A 95 -19.59 4.06 -11.24
CA ASP A 95 -20.19 4.86 -12.31
C ASP A 95 -19.13 5.36 -13.29
N GLY A 96 -19.39 5.17 -14.59
CA GLY A 96 -18.50 5.54 -15.67
C GLY A 96 -17.22 4.69 -15.80
N LYS A 97 -17.13 3.55 -15.10
CA LYS A 97 -15.94 2.70 -15.07
C LYS A 97 -16.18 1.35 -15.76
N GLN A 98 -15.10 0.68 -16.14
CA GLN A 98 -15.14 -0.68 -16.68
C GLN A 98 -14.51 -1.65 -15.68
N VAL A 99 -15.20 -2.76 -15.43
CA VAL A 99 -14.69 -3.91 -14.68
C VAL A 99 -14.23 -4.98 -15.66
N ILE A 100 -12.98 -5.40 -15.57
CA ILE A 100 -12.43 -6.52 -16.36
C ILE A 100 -12.21 -7.71 -15.42
N THR A 101 -12.78 -8.85 -15.77
CA THR A 101 -12.69 -10.11 -15.01
C THR A 101 -11.86 -11.16 -15.74
N ILE A 102 -11.62 -12.30 -15.09
CA ILE A 102 -10.86 -13.40 -15.69
C ILE A 102 -11.53 -13.93 -16.97
N GLU A 103 -12.85 -13.91 -17.04
CA GLU A 103 -13.61 -14.30 -18.23
C GLU A 103 -13.51 -13.26 -19.36
N GLY A 104 -13.17 -12.01 -19.01
CA GLY A 104 -13.03 -10.92 -19.96
C GLY A 104 -11.76 -11.00 -20.80
N ILE A 105 -10.66 -11.51 -20.22
CA ILE A 105 -9.37 -11.58 -20.91
C ILE A 105 -9.22 -12.83 -21.79
N GLY A 106 -10.03 -13.87 -21.57
CA GLY A 106 -9.97 -15.10 -22.35
C GLY A 106 -10.72 -16.27 -21.70
N ASN A 107 -10.78 -17.40 -22.39
CA ASN A 107 -11.43 -18.62 -21.94
C ASN A 107 -10.66 -19.88 -22.39
N SER A 108 -11.14 -21.08 -22.08
CA SER A 108 -10.43 -22.34 -22.40
C SER A 108 -10.23 -22.62 -23.90
N LYS A 109 -11.01 -21.99 -24.79
CA LYS A 109 -10.84 -22.13 -26.26
C LYS A 109 -9.88 -21.10 -26.84
N GLN A 110 -9.85 -19.90 -26.25
CA GLN A 110 -8.97 -18.79 -26.63
C GLN A 110 -8.45 -18.14 -25.35
N PRO A 111 -7.43 -18.75 -24.72
CA PRO A 111 -6.89 -18.22 -23.48
C PRO A 111 -6.05 -16.97 -23.76
N HIS A 112 -6.07 -16.03 -22.81
CA HIS A 112 -5.07 -14.98 -22.77
C HIS A 112 -3.68 -15.60 -22.56
N PRO A 113 -2.57 -15.02 -23.07
CA PRO A 113 -1.22 -15.51 -22.77
C PRO A 113 -0.96 -15.70 -21.27
N VAL A 114 -1.46 -14.81 -20.41
CA VAL A 114 -1.38 -14.98 -18.94
C VAL A 114 -2.04 -16.28 -18.47
N GLN A 115 -3.24 -16.59 -18.98
CA GLN A 115 -3.98 -17.80 -18.61
C GLN A 115 -3.27 -19.05 -19.13
N GLU A 116 -2.80 -19.02 -20.38
CA GLU A 116 -2.09 -20.11 -21.03
C GLU A 116 -0.80 -20.46 -20.27
N ARG A 117 0.06 -19.47 -20.01
CA ARG A 117 1.36 -19.69 -19.37
C ARG A 117 1.22 -20.16 -17.92
N LEU A 118 0.28 -19.61 -17.15
CA LEU A 118 0.00 -20.09 -15.80
C LEU A 118 -0.48 -21.55 -15.78
N ALA A 119 -1.28 -21.98 -16.76
CA ALA A 119 -1.74 -23.35 -16.84
C ALA A 119 -0.63 -24.32 -17.31
N ALA A 120 0.04 -23.98 -18.40
CA ALA A 120 1.06 -24.81 -19.03
C ALA A 120 2.29 -25.02 -18.12
N LEU A 121 2.70 -23.99 -17.38
CA LEU A 121 3.88 -24.03 -16.50
C LEU A 121 3.54 -24.44 -15.07
N HIS A 122 2.40 -25.12 -14.89
CA HIS A 122 1.97 -25.69 -13.60
C HIS A 122 1.79 -24.66 -12.47
N GLY A 123 1.54 -23.40 -12.82
CA GLY A 123 1.19 -22.31 -11.90
C GLY A 123 -0.18 -22.46 -11.24
N SER A 124 -0.93 -23.53 -11.55
CA SER A 124 -2.26 -23.80 -11.00
C SER A 124 -2.37 -25.26 -10.55
N GLN A 125 -2.82 -25.48 -9.31
CA GLN A 125 -3.17 -26.80 -8.76
C GLN A 125 -4.67 -26.86 -8.48
N CYS A 126 -5.13 -26.44 -7.29
CA CYS A 126 -6.56 -26.43 -6.95
C CYS A 126 -7.39 -25.43 -7.77
N GLY A 127 -6.73 -24.48 -8.44
CA GLY A 127 -7.37 -23.50 -9.33
C GLY A 127 -8.07 -22.32 -8.64
N PHE A 128 -8.25 -22.32 -7.32
CA PHE A 128 -9.08 -21.31 -6.64
C PHE A 128 -8.46 -19.90 -6.64
N CYS A 129 -7.14 -19.80 -6.42
CA CYS A 129 -6.43 -18.51 -6.43
C CYS A 129 -6.05 -18.04 -7.85
N THR A 130 -6.07 -18.94 -8.83
CA THR A 130 -5.54 -18.71 -10.18
C THR A 130 -6.19 -17.52 -10.89
N PRO A 131 -7.53 -17.31 -10.84
CA PRO A 131 -8.15 -16.12 -11.41
C PRO A 131 -7.60 -14.81 -10.84
N GLY A 132 -7.46 -14.73 -9.52
CA GLY A 132 -6.96 -13.53 -8.86
C GLY A 132 -5.50 -13.23 -9.19
N ILE A 133 -4.67 -14.26 -9.31
CA ILE A 133 -3.26 -14.15 -9.70
C ILE A 133 -3.12 -13.71 -11.15
N ALA A 134 -3.89 -14.33 -12.05
CA ALA A 134 -3.95 -13.95 -13.44
C ALA A 134 -4.36 -12.48 -13.61
N MET A 135 -5.37 -12.00 -12.87
CA MET A 135 -5.80 -10.61 -12.95
C MET A 135 -4.79 -9.62 -12.36
N SER A 136 -3.99 -10.00 -11.35
CA SER A 136 -2.89 -9.16 -10.87
C SER A 136 -1.79 -9.02 -11.91
N LEU A 137 -1.36 -10.13 -12.53
CA LEU A 137 -0.35 -10.09 -13.60
C LEU A 137 -0.88 -9.34 -14.83
N TYR A 138 -2.14 -9.55 -15.19
CA TYR A 138 -2.80 -8.80 -16.25
C TYR A 138 -2.77 -7.29 -15.97
N ALA A 139 -3.13 -6.87 -14.76
CA ALA A 139 -3.07 -5.46 -14.38
C ALA A 139 -1.65 -4.88 -14.50
N LEU A 140 -0.63 -5.64 -14.08
CA LEU A 140 0.77 -5.24 -14.24
C LEU A 140 1.10 -5.01 -15.73
N LEU A 141 0.82 -5.99 -16.58
CA LEU A 141 1.12 -5.94 -18.02
C LEU A 141 0.37 -4.83 -18.76
N ARG A 142 -0.84 -4.45 -18.29
CA ARG A 142 -1.59 -3.32 -18.85
C ARG A 142 -0.98 -1.96 -18.55
N ASN A 143 -0.18 -1.84 -17.48
CA ASN A 143 0.47 -0.58 -17.10
C ASN A 143 1.97 -0.57 -17.43
N ASN A 144 2.61 -1.73 -17.43
CA ASN A 144 3.99 -1.94 -17.84
C ASN A 144 4.06 -3.19 -18.73
N PRO A 145 4.03 -3.03 -20.07
CA PRO A 145 4.13 -4.15 -21.00
C PRO A 145 5.46 -4.91 -20.98
N GLU A 146 6.51 -4.28 -20.46
CA GLU A 146 7.88 -4.80 -20.39
C GLU A 146 8.35 -4.78 -18.92
N PRO A 147 7.70 -5.55 -18.02
CA PRO A 147 8.05 -5.54 -16.61
C PRO A 147 9.41 -6.16 -16.35
N THR A 148 10.08 -5.75 -15.27
CA THR A 148 11.25 -6.47 -14.75
C THR A 148 10.80 -7.68 -13.91
N ASP A 149 11.73 -8.59 -13.60
CA ASP A 149 11.47 -9.67 -12.65
C ASP A 149 11.05 -9.17 -11.26
N HIS A 150 11.58 -8.02 -10.84
CA HIS A 150 11.20 -7.37 -9.58
C HIS A 150 9.77 -6.87 -9.61
N ASP A 151 9.37 -6.17 -10.69
CA ASP A 151 7.98 -5.70 -10.87
C ASP A 151 6.98 -6.86 -10.80
N ILE A 152 7.35 -8.02 -11.35
CA ILE A 152 6.53 -9.23 -11.32
C ILE A 152 6.37 -9.77 -9.90
N GLU A 153 7.47 -9.93 -9.16
CA GLU A 153 7.39 -10.45 -7.80
C GLU A 153 6.64 -9.51 -6.86
N ASP A 154 6.87 -8.20 -6.97
CA ASP A 154 6.16 -7.18 -6.18
C ASP A 154 4.68 -7.08 -6.58
N GLY A 155 4.33 -7.45 -7.82
CA GLY A 155 2.96 -7.48 -8.33
C GLY A 155 2.05 -8.53 -7.68
N PHE A 156 2.59 -9.45 -6.88
CA PHE A 156 1.83 -10.51 -6.20
C PHE A 156 1.74 -10.35 -4.68
N ASP A 157 2.17 -9.22 -4.12
CA ASP A 157 2.17 -8.91 -2.68
C ASP A 157 0.79 -9.05 -2.00
N GLY A 158 -0.31 -8.95 -2.76
CA GLY A 158 -1.69 -9.15 -2.29
C GLY A 158 -2.36 -10.46 -2.69
N ASN A 159 -1.63 -11.45 -3.22
CA ASN A 159 -2.19 -12.71 -3.71
C ASN A 159 -1.70 -13.91 -2.91
N LEU A 160 -2.62 -14.71 -2.35
CA LEU A 160 -2.28 -15.91 -1.60
C LEU A 160 -2.56 -17.20 -2.38
N CYS A 161 -1.55 -18.08 -2.43
CA CYS A 161 -1.68 -19.45 -2.91
C CYS A 161 -1.21 -20.44 -1.82
N ARG A 162 -2.03 -21.46 -1.55
CA ARG A 162 -1.72 -22.48 -0.53
C ARG A 162 -1.14 -23.78 -1.11
N CYS A 163 -1.22 -23.98 -2.42
CA CYS A 163 -0.91 -25.26 -3.06
C CYS A 163 0.45 -25.27 -3.78
N THR A 164 0.75 -24.22 -4.54
CA THR A 164 1.87 -24.24 -5.50
C THR A 164 3.24 -23.92 -4.90
N GLY A 165 3.27 -23.32 -3.71
CA GLY A 165 4.52 -22.76 -3.15
C GLY A 165 5.08 -21.58 -3.98
N TYR A 166 4.25 -20.94 -4.82
CA TYR A 166 4.54 -19.79 -5.70
C TYR A 166 5.57 -19.99 -6.82
N ARG A 167 6.58 -20.84 -6.66
CA ARG A 167 7.65 -21.02 -7.65
C ARG A 167 7.14 -21.17 -9.10
N PRO A 168 6.22 -22.10 -9.44
CA PRO A 168 5.75 -22.22 -10.83
C PRO A 168 4.89 -21.04 -11.30
N ILE A 169 4.29 -20.27 -10.39
CA ILE A 169 3.55 -19.04 -10.72
C ILE A 169 4.53 -17.95 -11.14
N LEU A 170 5.61 -17.77 -10.38
CA LEU A 170 6.65 -16.80 -10.68
C LEU A 170 7.39 -17.17 -11.96
N ASP A 171 7.75 -18.45 -12.16
CA ASP A 171 8.36 -18.91 -13.42
C ASP A 171 7.46 -18.60 -14.62
N ALA A 172 6.15 -18.80 -14.49
CA ALA A 172 5.20 -18.47 -15.55
C ALA A 172 5.09 -16.97 -15.79
N ALA A 173 5.05 -16.17 -14.73
CA ALA A 173 4.96 -14.72 -14.84
C ALA A 173 6.23 -14.10 -15.44
N LYS A 174 7.42 -14.57 -15.03
CA LYS A 174 8.73 -14.09 -15.54
C LYS A 174 8.96 -14.37 -17.02
N THR A 175 8.12 -15.16 -17.67
CA THR A 175 8.13 -15.26 -19.14
C THR A 175 7.69 -13.97 -19.85
N PHE A 176 7.08 -13.03 -19.11
CA PHE A 176 6.69 -11.72 -19.62
C PHE A 176 7.72 -10.64 -19.29
N SER A 177 8.76 -10.92 -18.49
CA SER A 177 9.75 -9.90 -18.17
C SER A 177 10.71 -9.65 -19.31
N VAL A 178 11.23 -8.42 -19.37
CA VAL A 178 12.43 -8.10 -20.14
C VAL A 178 13.64 -8.31 -19.24
N ALA A 179 14.63 -9.06 -19.73
CA ALA A 179 15.91 -9.17 -19.06
C ALA A 179 16.64 -7.82 -19.21
N HIS A 180 16.68 -7.02 -18.15
CA HIS A 180 17.68 -5.97 -18.03
C HIS A 180 18.94 -6.60 -17.43
N ASP A 181 20.09 -6.36 -18.06
CA ASP A 181 21.39 -6.45 -17.38
C ASP A 181 21.29 -5.53 -16.16
N ASP A 182 21.19 -6.16 -14.99
CA ASP A 182 21.13 -5.50 -13.69
C ASP A 182 22.25 -4.45 -13.63
N PRO A 183 22.00 -3.18 -13.24
CA PRO A 183 23.08 -2.27 -12.87
C PRO A 183 23.71 -2.81 -11.60
N SER A 184 24.64 -3.76 -11.76
CA SER A 184 25.50 -4.41 -10.78
C SER A 184 24.95 -4.41 -9.34
N PRO A 185 24.54 -5.56 -8.78
CA PRO A 185 24.61 -5.69 -7.34
C PRO A 185 26.05 -5.33 -6.92
N SER A 186 26.17 -4.40 -5.98
CA SER A 186 27.41 -4.15 -5.24
C SER A 186 28.10 -5.49 -4.97
N PRO A 187 29.44 -5.56 -5.12
CA PRO A 187 30.15 -6.84 -5.16
C PRO A 187 29.75 -7.72 -3.96
N PRO A 188 29.50 -9.03 -4.15
CA PRO A 188 29.11 -9.91 -3.06
C PRO A 188 30.25 -9.97 -2.05
N SER A 189 30.15 -9.18 -0.99
CA SER A 189 31.03 -9.30 0.16
C SER A 189 30.53 -10.47 1.01
N ALA A 190 31.36 -11.51 1.06
CA ALA A 190 31.32 -12.66 1.95
C ALA A 190 30.47 -13.88 1.50
N CYS A 191 31.16 -15.01 1.49
CA CYS A 191 30.65 -16.35 1.22
C CYS A 191 29.54 -16.73 2.25
N PRO A 192 28.41 -17.33 1.83
CA PRO A 192 27.29 -17.72 2.70
C PRO A 192 27.59 -18.99 3.53
N GLY A 193 28.75 -19.05 4.16
CA GLY A 193 29.24 -20.21 4.91
C GLY A 193 30.19 -19.89 6.07
N GLN A 194 30.17 -18.67 6.61
CA GLN A 194 31.09 -18.27 7.69
C GLN A 194 30.81 -18.91 9.06
N HIS A 195 29.78 -19.75 9.22
CA HIS A 195 29.48 -20.37 10.51
C HIS A 195 30.27 -21.65 10.82
N SER A 196 31.12 -22.17 9.93
CA SER A 196 31.93 -23.37 10.23
C SER A 196 33.41 -23.31 9.83
N CYS A 197 33.86 -22.34 9.04
CA CYS A 197 35.26 -22.24 8.62
C CYS A 197 35.92 -21.05 9.32
N GLY A 198 36.66 -21.30 10.41
CA GLY A 198 37.33 -20.29 11.24
C GLY A 198 38.51 -19.54 10.58
N LYS A 199 38.49 -19.35 9.26
CA LYS A 199 39.49 -18.57 8.52
C LYS A 199 38.93 -17.18 8.17
N SER A 200 39.66 -16.13 8.53
CA SER A 200 39.27 -14.73 8.28
C SER A 200 39.58 -14.23 6.86
N ARG A 201 40.39 -14.96 6.08
CA ARG A 201 40.66 -14.70 4.65
C ARG A 201 40.94 -16.01 3.92
N CYS A 202 40.27 -16.22 2.79
CA CYS A 202 40.56 -17.30 1.84
C CYS A 202 40.99 -16.68 0.50
N SER A 203 41.97 -17.28 -0.15
CA SER A 203 42.32 -16.99 -1.54
C SER A 203 41.25 -17.50 -2.51
N GLU A 204 41.25 -17.00 -3.74
CA GLU A 204 40.33 -17.42 -4.81
C GLU A 204 40.44 -18.93 -5.10
N GLN A 205 41.64 -19.48 -4.99
CA GLN A 205 41.94 -20.90 -5.16
C GLN A 205 41.38 -21.75 -4.01
N GLU A 206 41.46 -21.27 -2.76
CA GLU A 206 40.85 -21.93 -1.59
C GLU A 206 39.31 -21.92 -1.67
N HIS A 207 38.70 -20.89 -2.26
CA HIS A 207 37.25 -20.85 -2.51
C HIS A 207 36.81 -21.87 -3.56
N LEU A 208 37.64 -22.12 -4.58
CA LEU A 208 37.36 -23.09 -5.64
C LEU A 208 37.44 -24.52 -5.09
N GLU A 209 38.47 -24.82 -4.30
CA GLU A 209 38.64 -26.13 -3.65
C GLU A 209 37.53 -26.43 -2.62
N CYS A 210 37.07 -25.41 -1.88
CA CYS A 210 35.97 -25.59 -0.93
C CYS A 210 34.62 -25.83 -1.65
N ARG A 211 34.41 -25.17 -2.80
CA ARG A 211 33.24 -25.41 -3.65
C ARG A 211 33.23 -26.83 -4.22
N GLN A 212 34.40 -27.33 -4.64
CA GLN A 212 34.55 -28.71 -5.12
C GLN A 212 34.27 -29.73 -4.02
N LYS A 213 34.81 -29.53 -2.80
CA LYS A 213 34.54 -30.42 -1.66
C LYS A 213 33.08 -30.48 -1.19
N HIS A 214 32.28 -29.45 -1.45
CA HIS A 214 30.84 -29.45 -1.18
C HIS A 214 30.00 -29.97 -2.34
N ALA A 215 30.57 -30.07 -3.55
CA ALA A 215 29.92 -30.70 -4.69
C ALA A 215 30.01 -32.24 -4.61
N ASP A 216 31.10 -32.77 -4.04
CA ASP A 216 31.40 -34.22 -3.96
C ASP A 216 30.60 -34.99 -2.88
N GLN A 217 29.43 -34.50 -2.43
CA GLN A 217 28.55 -35.20 -1.47
C GLN A 217 27.08 -35.26 -1.91
N ILE A 218 26.83 -35.33 -3.22
CA ILE A 218 25.50 -35.67 -3.76
C ILE A 218 25.67 -36.68 -4.92
N ASP A 219 26.00 -37.92 -4.57
CA ASP A 219 26.32 -39.01 -5.51
C ASP A 219 25.13 -39.59 -6.31
N ASP A 220 24.02 -38.87 -6.52
CA ASP A 220 22.88 -39.38 -7.30
C ASP A 220 22.20 -38.34 -8.24
N ILE A 221 22.73 -37.11 -8.38
CA ILE A 221 22.11 -36.06 -9.25
C ILE A 221 22.84 -35.86 -10.60
N GLU A 222 24.04 -36.42 -10.79
CA GLU A 222 24.84 -36.14 -12.00
C GLU A 222 24.22 -36.60 -13.33
N GLU A 223 23.23 -37.50 -13.32
CA GLU A 223 22.56 -37.99 -14.54
C GLU A 223 21.26 -37.23 -14.91
N LEU A 224 20.75 -36.34 -14.05
CA LEU A 224 19.49 -35.64 -14.33
C LEU A 224 19.75 -34.23 -14.87
N GLN A 225 19.37 -34.00 -16.14
CA GLN A 225 19.32 -32.64 -16.69
C GLN A 225 18.11 -31.90 -16.12
N PRO A 226 18.26 -30.62 -15.69
CA PRO A 226 17.14 -29.85 -15.18
C PRO A 226 16.15 -29.58 -16.31
N ILE A 227 14.87 -29.81 -16.05
CA ILE A 227 13.86 -29.62 -17.09
C ILE A 227 13.44 -28.16 -17.13
N ARG A 228 13.68 -27.55 -18.29
CA ARG A 228 13.23 -26.21 -18.59
C ARG A 228 11.85 -26.33 -19.21
N LEU A 229 10.82 -26.32 -18.37
CA LEU A 229 9.41 -26.37 -18.81
C LEU A 229 9.11 -25.33 -19.89
N LEU A 230 9.76 -24.17 -19.81
CA LEU A 230 9.72 -23.12 -20.84
C LEU A 230 10.15 -23.62 -22.22
N GLU A 231 11.16 -24.47 -22.33
CA GLU A 231 11.65 -25.00 -23.61
C GLU A 231 10.73 -26.09 -24.17
N LYS A 232 9.88 -26.70 -23.33
CA LYS A 232 8.87 -27.69 -23.74
C LYS A 232 7.60 -27.06 -24.33
N HIS A 233 7.42 -25.74 -24.20
CA HIS A 233 6.26 -25.02 -24.68
C HIS A 233 6.63 -23.92 -25.67
N GLN A 234 5.89 -23.80 -26.76
CA GLN A 234 5.99 -22.66 -27.68
C GLN A 234 4.86 -21.69 -27.39
N PHE A 235 5.11 -20.70 -26.54
CA PHE A 235 4.13 -19.66 -26.25
C PHE A 235 4.16 -18.57 -27.31
N ALA A 236 2.98 -18.09 -27.72
CA ALA A 236 2.89 -16.88 -28.50
C ALA A 236 3.46 -15.68 -27.71
N PRO A 237 4.06 -14.69 -28.40
CA PRO A 237 4.45 -13.44 -27.75
C PRO A 237 3.21 -12.73 -27.20
N TYR A 238 3.41 -11.96 -26.14
CA TYR A 238 2.37 -11.08 -25.62
C TYR A 238 2.33 -9.81 -26.47
N GLU A 239 1.16 -9.48 -27.02
CA GLU A 239 0.97 -8.31 -27.86
C GLU A 239 0.00 -7.32 -27.18
N PRO A 240 0.49 -6.24 -26.56
CA PRO A 240 -0.35 -5.29 -25.83
C PRO A 240 -1.46 -4.64 -26.69
N ALA A 241 -1.26 -4.58 -28.01
CA ALA A 241 -2.25 -4.03 -28.94
C ALA A 241 -3.50 -4.92 -29.11
N THR A 242 -3.42 -6.19 -28.72
CA THR A 242 -4.55 -7.15 -28.79
C THR A 242 -5.48 -7.07 -27.59
N GLU A 243 -5.13 -6.23 -26.61
CA GLU A 243 -5.86 -6.07 -25.37
C GLU A 243 -7.27 -5.50 -25.56
N MET A 244 -8.13 -5.81 -24.60
CA MET A 244 -9.50 -5.29 -24.58
C MET A 244 -9.49 -3.76 -24.61
N ALA A 245 -10.05 -3.19 -25.68
CA ALA A 245 -10.21 -1.75 -25.82
C ALA A 245 -11.20 -1.19 -24.80
N PHE A 246 -10.88 -0.03 -24.25
CA PHE A 246 -11.77 0.71 -23.36
C PHE A 246 -13.04 1.15 -24.13
N PRO A 247 -14.25 0.92 -23.60
CA PRO A 247 -15.49 1.20 -24.32
C PRO A 247 -15.63 2.68 -24.72
N GLU A 248 -15.88 2.95 -26.00
CA GLU A 248 -16.08 4.32 -26.51
C GLU A 248 -17.27 5.02 -25.83
N ALA A 249 -18.32 4.27 -25.50
CA ALA A 249 -19.47 4.79 -24.75
C ALA A 249 -19.07 5.34 -23.37
N LEU A 250 -18.06 4.77 -22.70
CA LEU A 250 -17.54 5.31 -21.44
C LEU A 250 -16.72 6.58 -21.65
N VAL A 251 -16.02 6.72 -22.78
CA VAL A 251 -15.34 7.97 -23.14
C VAL A 251 -16.37 9.10 -23.32
N GLN A 252 -17.43 8.84 -24.09
CA GLN A 252 -18.51 9.80 -24.30
C GLN A 252 -19.26 10.12 -22.99
N TYR A 253 -19.48 9.12 -22.13
CA TYR A 253 -20.09 9.30 -20.83
C TYR A 253 -19.23 10.17 -19.89
N GLY A 254 -17.92 9.88 -19.80
CA GLY A 254 -16.97 10.64 -18.99
C GLY A 254 -16.86 12.10 -19.43
N GLN A 255 -16.79 12.36 -20.74
CA GLN A 255 -16.77 13.72 -21.29
C GLN A 255 -18.05 14.50 -20.96
N LYS A 256 -19.23 13.87 -21.02
CA LYS A 256 -20.48 14.50 -20.57
C LYS A 256 -20.43 14.83 -19.08
N ARG A 257 -19.88 13.93 -18.27
CA ARG A 257 -19.72 14.12 -16.82
C ARG A 257 -18.73 15.23 -16.43
N LEU A 258 -17.81 15.64 -17.31
CA LEU A 258 -16.93 16.80 -17.07
C LEU A 258 -17.59 18.15 -17.27
N SER A 259 -18.67 18.19 -18.05
CA SER A 259 -19.41 19.44 -18.23
C SER A 259 -19.99 19.88 -16.89
N SER A 260 -20.18 21.19 -16.68
CA SER A 260 -20.72 21.78 -15.45
C SER A 260 -22.14 21.31 -15.06
N ALA A 261 -22.71 20.35 -15.81
CA ALA A 261 -23.96 19.66 -15.56
C ALA A 261 -23.78 18.23 -14.98
N ALA A 262 -22.58 17.89 -14.47
CA ALA A 262 -22.29 16.59 -13.87
C ALA A 262 -23.30 16.26 -12.75
N THR A 263 -24.20 15.31 -13.04
CA THR A 263 -25.28 14.96 -12.11
C THR A 263 -24.74 14.04 -11.02
N SER A 264 -24.76 14.51 -9.77
CA SER A 264 -24.40 13.71 -8.61
C SER A 264 -25.34 12.52 -8.46
N LEU A 265 -24.84 11.41 -7.90
CA LEU A 265 -25.63 10.20 -7.75
C LEU A 265 -26.15 10.02 -6.34
N ARG A 266 -27.35 9.45 -6.24
CA ARG A 266 -27.91 8.96 -4.98
C ARG A 266 -28.56 7.60 -5.21
N PHE A 267 -28.17 6.64 -4.38
CA PHE A 267 -28.77 5.32 -4.35
C PHE A 267 -29.36 5.04 -2.98
N ARG A 268 -30.58 4.50 -2.95
CA ARG A 268 -31.31 4.17 -1.74
C ARG A 268 -31.41 2.65 -1.59
N GLY A 269 -30.80 2.13 -0.54
CA GLY A 269 -30.87 0.73 -0.17
C GLY A 269 -32.03 0.40 0.76
N LYS A 270 -31.99 -0.82 1.31
CA LYS A 270 -32.94 -1.25 2.34
C LYS A 270 -32.69 -0.46 3.63
N TRP A 271 -33.71 -0.36 4.48
CA TRP A 271 -33.60 0.27 5.81
C TRP A 271 -33.16 1.75 5.81
N CYS A 272 -33.54 2.49 4.77
CA CYS A 272 -33.19 3.91 4.59
C CYS A 272 -31.66 4.16 4.52
N SER A 273 -30.91 3.22 3.96
CA SER A 273 -29.49 3.44 3.67
C SER A 273 -29.34 4.31 2.41
N ASP A 274 -28.75 5.49 2.54
CA ASP A 274 -28.45 6.40 1.43
C ASP A 274 -26.96 6.38 1.11
N PHE A 275 -26.65 6.31 -0.18
CA PHE A 275 -25.30 6.43 -0.72
C PHE A 275 -25.27 7.59 -1.70
N TYR A 276 -24.49 8.60 -1.36
CA TYR A 276 -24.25 9.77 -2.20
C TYR A 276 -22.93 9.62 -2.93
N SER A 277 -22.88 10.03 -4.19
CA SER A 277 -21.65 10.20 -4.96
C SER A 277 -21.59 11.65 -5.47
N PRO A 278 -21.20 12.60 -4.60
CA PRO A 278 -21.03 13.99 -5.00
C PRO A 278 -19.91 14.16 -6.03
N THR A 279 -19.99 15.23 -6.82
CA THR A 279 -19.00 15.54 -7.88
C THR A 279 -18.08 16.70 -7.53
N SER A 280 -18.31 17.37 -6.40
CA SER A 280 -17.52 18.50 -5.93
C SER A 280 -17.34 18.49 -4.41
N LEU A 281 -16.31 19.19 -3.93
CA LEU A 281 -16.07 19.35 -2.50
C LEU A 281 -17.21 20.13 -1.82
N ASP A 282 -17.71 21.18 -2.47
CA ASP A 282 -18.80 22.01 -1.95
C ASP A 282 -20.08 21.20 -1.68
N GLU A 283 -20.47 20.31 -2.61
CA GLU A 283 -21.59 19.39 -2.37
C GLU A 283 -21.30 18.42 -1.22
N LEU A 284 -20.10 17.86 -1.14
CA LEU A 284 -19.70 16.98 -0.03
C LEU A 284 -19.83 17.69 1.32
N LEU A 285 -19.40 18.95 1.42
CA LEU A 285 -19.51 19.76 2.63
C LEU A 285 -20.98 20.00 3.01
N ARG A 286 -21.87 20.27 2.04
CA ARG A 286 -23.32 20.35 2.29
C ARG A 286 -23.89 19.03 2.82
N ILE A 287 -23.52 17.89 2.21
CA ILE A 287 -23.94 16.56 2.67
C ILE A 287 -23.47 16.31 4.11
N LYS A 288 -22.22 16.67 4.44
CA LYS A 288 -21.68 16.50 5.80
C LYS A 288 -22.30 17.45 6.82
N ASN A 289 -22.69 18.66 6.42
CA ASN A 289 -23.42 19.58 7.28
C ASN A 289 -24.83 19.06 7.59
N GLN A 290 -25.55 18.60 6.57
CA GLN A 290 -26.91 18.05 6.73
C GLN A 290 -26.92 16.71 7.47
N PHE A 291 -25.94 15.85 7.19
CA PHE A 291 -25.79 14.54 7.79
C PHE A 291 -24.41 14.39 8.45
N PRO A 292 -24.19 14.93 9.66
CA PRO A 292 -22.90 14.83 10.34
C PRO A 292 -22.45 13.38 10.57
N SER A 293 -23.38 12.44 10.73
CA SER A 293 -23.10 11.00 10.84
C SER A 293 -22.74 10.32 9.51
N CYS A 294 -22.75 11.05 8.38
CA CYS A 294 -22.39 10.50 7.07
C CYS A 294 -20.96 9.95 7.12
N LYS A 295 -20.84 8.66 6.80
CA LYS A 295 -19.56 7.96 6.70
C LYS A 295 -18.98 8.17 5.31
N LEU A 296 -17.81 8.80 5.26
CA LEU A 296 -17.07 8.96 4.01
C LEU A 296 -16.43 7.62 3.63
N LEU A 297 -16.47 7.30 2.34
CA LEU A 297 -15.75 6.16 1.78
C LEU A 297 -15.08 6.53 0.45
N SER A 298 -13.93 5.93 0.21
CA SER A 298 -13.26 5.92 -1.09
C SER A 298 -13.07 4.45 -1.49
N GLY A 299 -11.90 3.87 -1.27
CA GLY A 299 -11.66 2.44 -1.53
C GLY A 299 -12.37 1.42 -0.62
N ASN A 300 -13.10 1.87 0.40
CA ASN A 300 -13.87 1.01 1.32
C ASN A 300 -13.04 -0.06 2.08
N THR A 301 -11.71 0.09 2.15
CA THR A 301 -10.79 -0.91 2.71
C THR A 301 -10.83 -1.02 4.24
N GLU A 302 -11.34 -0.01 4.95
CA GLU A 302 -11.67 -0.10 6.38
C GLU A 302 -13.18 -0.23 6.60
N VAL A 303 -13.99 0.63 5.96
CA VAL A 303 -15.45 0.64 6.13
C VAL A 303 -16.09 -0.70 5.71
N GLY A 304 -15.55 -1.35 4.68
CA GLY A 304 -15.95 -2.71 4.29
C GLY A 304 -15.67 -3.74 5.39
N ILE A 305 -14.56 -3.62 6.12
CA ILE A 305 -14.25 -4.49 7.26
C ILE A 305 -15.17 -4.21 8.45
N GLU A 306 -15.39 -2.93 8.76
CA GLU A 306 -16.29 -2.51 9.83
C GLU A 306 -17.72 -3.03 9.62
N THR A 307 -18.23 -2.93 8.39
CA THR A 307 -19.56 -3.41 8.03
C THR A 307 -19.62 -4.95 8.01
N LYS A 308 -18.61 -5.61 7.43
CA LYS A 308 -18.62 -7.07 7.25
C LYS A 308 -18.35 -7.86 8.53
N PHE A 309 -17.38 -7.43 9.34
CA PHE A 309 -16.86 -8.20 10.48
C PHE A 309 -17.18 -7.58 11.83
N LYS A 310 -17.38 -6.26 11.89
CA LYS A 310 -17.76 -5.54 13.12
C LYS A 310 -19.26 -5.18 13.16
N TYR A 311 -20.03 -5.61 12.14
CA TYR A 311 -21.47 -5.40 11.99
C TYR A 311 -21.90 -3.93 12.15
N GLN A 312 -21.01 -3.00 11.80
CA GLN A 312 -21.31 -1.57 11.85
C GLN A 312 -22.31 -1.21 10.75
N VAL A 313 -23.28 -0.36 11.08
CA VAL A 313 -24.31 0.09 10.15
C VAL A 313 -24.15 1.58 9.90
N TYR A 314 -23.93 1.95 8.65
CA TYR A 314 -23.81 3.34 8.21
C TYR A 314 -24.99 3.71 7.31
N ASN A 315 -25.99 4.37 7.89
CA ASN A 315 -27.22 4.75 7.19
C ASN A 315 -26.96 5.76 6.07
N VAL A 316 -26.04 6.71 6.28
CA VAL A 316 -25.68 7.68 5.25
C VAL A 316 -24.20 7.52 4.92
N ARG A 317 -23.91 7.37 3.64
CA ARG A 317 -22.58 7.17 3.09
C ARG A 317 -22.32 8.15 1.95
N ALA A 318 -21.11 8.65 1.84
CA ALA A 318 -20.68 9.48 0.70
C ALA A 318 -19.40 8.93 0.09
N PHE A 319 -19.45 8.63 -1.21
CA PHE A 319 -18.29 8.26 -2.00
C PHE A 319 -17.55 9.50 -2.47
N VAL A 320 -16.29 9.62 -2.07
CA VAL A 320 -15.46 10.81 -2.35
C VAL A 320 -14.41 10.55 -3.44
N GLY A 321 -14.43 9.36 -4.05
CA GLY A 321 -13.40 8.90 -4.98
C GLY A 321 -13.30 9.70 -6.28
N ASP A 322 -14.40 10.32 -6.71
CA ASP A 322 -14.52 11.05 -7.98
C ASP A 322 -14.51 12.59 -7.79
N ILE A 323 -14.13 13.10 -6.61
CA ILE A 323 -14.06 14.56 -6.33
C ILE A 323 -12.65 15.09 -6.69
N PRO A 324 -12.49 15.90 -7.75
CA PRO A 324 -11.18 16.32 -8.24
C PRO A 324 -10.36 17.14 -7.24
N GLU A 325 -11.01 17.99 -6.45
CA GLU A 325 -10.38 18.86 -5.45
C GLU A 325 -9.67 18.06 -4.35
N LEU A 326 -10.07 16.80 -4.13
CA LEU A 326 -9.48 15.93 -3.12
C LEU A 326 -8.31 15.09 -3.66
N THR A 327 -7.94 15.21 -4.94
CA THR A 327 -6.84 14.42 -5.54
C THR A 327 -5.69 15.29 -6.07
N THR A 328 -5.77 16.61 -5.92
CA THR A 328 -4.75 17.54 -6.42
C THR A 328 -3.40 17.35 -5.72
N VAL A 329 -2.30 17.53 -6.44
CA VAL A 329 -0.95 17.58 -5.86
C VAL A 329 -0.34 18.93 -6.20
N HIS A 330 0.14 19.66 -5.19
CA HIS A 330 0.82 20.94 -5.36
C HIS A 330 2.16 20.92 -4.64
N VAL A 331 3.23 21.21 -5.38
CA VAL A 331 4.61 21.26 -4.88
C VAL A 331 5.04 22.71 -4.85
N ASP A 332 5.58 23.16 -3.73
CA ASP A 332 6.17 24.48 -3.57
C ASP A 332 7.58 24.38 -2.94
N GLY A 333 8.18 25.54 -2.63
CA GLY A 333 9.54 25.60 -2.06
C GLY A 333 9.65 25.09 -0.62
N VAL A 334 8.53 24.89 0.09
CA VAL A 334 8.54 24.46 1.50
C VAL A 334 8.04 23.03 1.69
N GLY A 335 7.28 22.49 0.75
CA GLY A 335 6.85 21.09 0.80
C GLY A 335 5.89 20.71 -0.31
N VAL A 336 5.06 19.70 -0.01
CA VAL A 336 4.08 19.16 -0.93
C VAL A 336 2.72 19.07 -0.26
N LYS A 337 1.69 19.63 -0.91
CA LYS A 337 0.29 19.50 -0.52
C LYS A 337 -0.38 18.43 -1.37
N PHE A 338 -0.76 17.33 -0.72
CA PHE A 338 -1.52 16.26 -1.33
C PHE A 338 -3.00 16.42 -1.01
N GLY A 339 -3.85 16.22 -2.00
CA GLY A 339 -5.28 16.04 -1.81
C GLY A 339 -5.54 14.80 -0.97
N ALA A 340 -6.47 14.91 -0.02
CA ALA A 340 -6.81 13.88 0.96
C ALA A 340 -7.14 12.50 0.35
N ASN A 341 -7.78 12.50 -0.81
CA ASN A 341 -8.25 11.30 -1.49
C ASN A 341 -7.21 10.71 -2.45
N ILE A 342 -5.95 11.20 -2.45
CA ILE A 342 -4.87 10.52 -3.17
C ILE A 342 -4.79 9.05 -2.70
N THR A 343 -4.77 8.12 -3.66
CA THR A 343 -4.62 6.69 -3.36
C THR A 343 -3.18 6.43 -2.93
N LEU A 344 -2.96 5.37 -2.16
CA LEU A 344 -1.61 5.04 -1.70
C LEU A 344 -0.66 4.70 -2.85
N SER A 345 -1.16 4.10 -3.94
CA SER A 345 -0.35 3.88 -5.15
C SER A 345 -0.05 5.18 -5.92
N ALA A 346 -1.00 6.11 -6.03
CA ALA A 346 -0.73 7.39 -6.66
C ALA A 346 0.25 8.22 -5.82
N LEU A 347 0.16 8.12 -4.48
CA LEU A 347 1.15 8.72 -3.59
C LEU A 347 2.55 8.11 -3.82
N GLU A 348 2.66 6.79 -3.92
CA GLU A 348 3.91 6.10 -4.26
C GLU A 348 4.51 6.62 -5.57
N ASP A 349 3.71 6.74 -6.62
CA ASP A 349 4.14 7.25 -7.93
C ASP A 349 4.64 8.70 -7.84
N GLU A 350 3.87 9.59 -7.18
CA GLU A 350 4.24 11.01 -7.06
C GLU A 350 5.48 11.21 -6.20
N LEU A 351 5.60 10.49 -5.08
CA LEU A 351 6.80 10.55 -4.23
C LEU A 351 8.04 10.03 -4.94
N THR A 352 7.90 8.97 -5.74
CA THR A 352 9.01 8.42 -6.55
C THR A 352 9.45 9.43 -7.62
N LYS A 353 8.51 10.11 -8.29
CA LYS A 353 8.84 11.20 -9.23
C LYS A 353 9.58 12.33 -8.52
N LEU A 354 9.07 12.77 -7.38
CA LEU A 354 9.66 13.87 -6.61
C LEU A 354 11.07 13.55 -6.10
N ALA A 355 11.32 12.30 -5.70
CA ALA A 355 12.64 11.83 -5.29
C ALA A 355 13.71 11.98 -6.38
N ASN A 356 13.30 11.94 -7.67
CA ASN A 356 14.20 12.12 -8.81
C ASN A 356 14.39 13.59 -9.21
N THR A 357 13.55 14.51 -8.74
CA THR A 357 13.58 15.92 -9.14
C THR A 357 14.07 16.87 -8.06
N LEU A 358 13.83 16.54 -6.79
CA LEU A 358 14.21 17.36 -5.65
C LEU A 358 15.63 17.02 -5.17
N GLU A 359 16.22 17.91 -4.38
CA GLU A 359 17.53 17.65 -3.78
C GLU A 359 17.45 16.46 -2.80
N ALA A 360 18.55 15.72 -2.67
CA ALA A 360 18.58 14.49 -1.88
C ALA A 360 18.18 14.71 -0.41
N HIS A 361 18.48 15.89 0.16
CA HIS A 361 18.10 16.25 1.53
C HIS A 361 16.63 16.64 1.68
N GLN A 362 15.95 17.10 0.62
CA GLN A 362 14.52 17.47 0.65
C GLN A 362 13.58 16.27 0.67
N THR A 363 14.12 15.07 0.44
CA THR A 363 13.34 13.86 0.16
C THR A 363 13.37 12.82 1.27
N GLU A 364 13.89 13.15 2.46
CA GLU A 364 13.98 12.20 3.58
C GLU A 364 12.59 11.73 4.03
N GLY A 365 11.64 12.66 4.16
CA GLY A 365 10.24 12.30 4.48
C GLY A 365 9.58 11.47 3.38
N HIS A 366 9.83 11.80 2.11
CA HIS A 366 9.33 11.06 0.96
C HIS A 366 9.84 9.60 0.96
N LYS A 367 11.15 9.41 1.17
CA LYS A 367 11.78 8.08 1.29
C LYS A 367 11.19 7.28 2.44
N ALA A 368 11.02 7.88 3.62
CA ALA A 368 10.43 7.20 4.78
C ALA A 368 8.99 6.72 4.52
N ILE A 369 8.18 7.53 3.83
CA ILE A 369 6.82 7.13 3.43
C ILE A 369 6.88 5.97 2.43
N LEU A 370 7.72 6.05 1.39
CA LEU A 370 7.89 5.00 0.40
C LEU A 370 8.34 3.66 1.04
N THR A 371 9.27 3.71 2.01
CA THR A 371 9.70 2.53 2.76
C THR A 371 8.53 1.82 3.45
N ASN A 372 7.61 2.55 4.07
CA ASN A 372 6.44 1.93 4.70
C ASN A 372 5.39 1.47 3.69
N LEU A 373 5.20 2.20 2.57
CA LEU A 373 4.27 1.80 1.51
C LEU A 373 4.68 0.50 0.82
N LYS A 374 5.98 0.25 0.68
CA LYS A 374 6.54 -1.00 0.13
C LYS A 374 5.97 -2.25 0.80
N TRP A 375 5.74 -2.19 2.11
CA TRP A 375 5.22 -3.29 2.92
C TRP A 375 3.75 -3.07 3.35
N PHE A 376 3.07 -2.09 2.75
CA PHE A 376 1.68 -1.75 3.07
C PHE A 376 0.73 -2.55 2.19
N ALA A 377 0.08 -3.56 2.78
CA ALA A 377 -0.92 -4.39 2.11
C ALA A 377 -0.45 -4.92 0.73
N GLY A 378 -1.39 -5.37 -0.10
CA GLY A 378 -1.14 -5.64 -1.53
C GLY A 378 -1.44 -4.44 -2.44
N ARG A 379 -0.96 -4.49 -3.69
CA ARG A 379 -1.22 -3.47 -4.73
C ARG A 379 -2.72 -3.20 -4.92
N GLN A 380 -3.58 -4.22 -4.81
CA GLN A 380 -5.04 -4.11 -4.93
C GLN A 380 -5.64 -3.19 -3.85
N VAL A 381 -5.10 -3.26 -2.63
CA VAL A 381 -5.51 -2.39 -1.53
C VAL A 381 -4.94 -1.00 -1.74
N ARG A 382 -3.64 -0.86 -2.07
CA ARG A 382 -2.98 0.45 -2.28
C ARG A 382 -3.61 1.26 -3.43
N ASN A 383 -4.17 0.59 -4.44
CA ASN A 383 -4.87 1.22 -5.56
C ASN A 383 -6.15 1.97 -5.18
N PHE A 384 -6.73 1.69 -4.02
CA PHE A 384 -8.03 2.24 -3.61
C PHE A 384 -8.03 2.79 -2.19
N ALA A 385 -7.16 2.31 -1.30
CA ALA A 385 -6.89 2.93 -0.01
C ALA A 385 -6.32 4.33 -0.24
N THR A 386 -6.74 5.31 0.57
CA THR A 386 -6.33 6.70 0.43
C THR A 386 -5.58 7.18 1.66
N MET A 387 -4.78 8.23 1.48
CA MET A 387 -4.04 8.85 2.58
C MET A 387 -4.98 9.30 3.71
N ALA A 388 -6.05 10.03 3.38
CA ALA A 388 -7.04 10.44 4.36
C ALA A 388 -7.79 9.28 5.01
N GLY A 389 -8.11 8.23 4.24
CA GLY A 389 -8.72 7.02 4.79
C GLY A 389 -7.84 6.38 5.85
N ASN A 390 -6.53 6.28 5.61
CA ASN A 390 -5.57 5.78 6.58
C ASN A 390 -5.46 6.67 7.84
N ILE A 391 -5.31 7.99 7.64
CA ILE A 391 -5.20 8.97 8.73
C ILE A 391 -6.47 9.00 9.59
N ALA A 392 -7.64 9.22 8.97
CA ALA A 392 -8.90 9.40 9.67
C ALA A 392 -9.41 8.13 10.37
N THR A 393 -8.98 6.94 9.90
CA THR A 393 -9.24 5.67 10.60
C THR A 393 -8.58 5.64 11.98
N ALA A 394 -7.46 6.36 12.16
CA ALA A 394 -6.74 6.47 13.44
C ALA A 394 -6.47 5.09 14.08
N SER A 395 -6.05 4.14 13.24
CA SER A 395 -5.68 2.81 13.72
C SER A 395 -4.43 2.90 14.61
N PRO A 396 -4.41 2.26 15.79
CA PRO A 396 -3.25 2.28 16.68
C PRO A 396 -1.98 1.66 16.09
N ILE A 397 -2.14 0.89 15.01
CA ILE A 397 -1.11 0.12 14.27
C ILE A 397 -0.96 0.66 12.85
N SER A 398 -1.34 1.92 12.59
CA SER A 398 -1.18 2.53 11.26
C SER A 398 0.30 2.60 10.88
N ASP A 399 0.60 2.24 9.63
CA ASP A 399 1.94 2.36 9.09
C ASP A 399 2.30 3.79 8.67
N LEU A 400 1.34 4.64 8.31
CA LEU A 400 1.65 5.99 7.82
C LEU A 400 1.62 7.04 8.93
N ASN A 401 0.76 6.88 9.94
CA ASN A 401 0.58 7.91 10.96
C ASN A 401 1.87 8.25 11.73
N PRO A 402 2.69 7.29 12.21
CA PRO A 402 3.96 7.61 12.86
C PRO A 402 4.92 8.37 11.93
N VAL A 403 5.00 7.97 10.65
CA VAL A 403 5.88 8.63 9.68
C VAL A 403 5.43 10.05 9.40
N LEU A 404 4.13 10.28 9.23
CA LEU A 404 3.58 11.62 9.03
C LEU A 404 3.76 12.52 10.26
N ILE A 405 3.68 11.96 11.47
CA ILE A 405 4.03 12.69 12.71
C ILE A 405 5.51 13.06 12.70
N ALA A 406 6.40 12.13 12.35
CA ALA A 406 7.85 12.37 12.28
C ALA A 406 8.24 13.39 11.21
N CYS A 407 7.52 13.42 10.08
CA CYS A 407 7.65 14.43 9.04
C CYS A 407 7.07 15.79 9.44
N GLN A 408 6.48 15.92 10.64
CA GLN A 408 5.76 17.13 11.08
C GLN A 408 4.65 17.56 10.11
N ALA A 409 3.99 16.59 9.48
CA ALA A 409 2.93 16.84 8.51
C ALA A 409 1.74 17.56 9.15
N VAL A 410 1.03 18.33 8.33
CA VAL A 410 -0.14 19.13 8.72
C VAL A 410 -1.33 18.72 7.88
N VAL A 411 -2.49 18.52 8.52
CA VAL A 411 -3.73 18.21 7.81
C VAL A 411 -4.63 19.44 7.74
N THR A 412 -5.20 19.68 6.57
CA THR A 412 -6.20 20.74 6.34
C THR A 412 -7.59 20.15 6.44
N ILE A 413 -8.42 20.77 7.27
CA ILE A 413 -9.79 20.36 7.57
C ILE A 413 -10.73 21.47 7.13
N GLN A 414 -11.81 21.11 6.44
CA GLN A 414 -12.83 22.04 5.95
C GLN A 414 -14.23 21.65 6.44
N SER A 415 -15.09 22.66 6.55
CA SER A 415 -16.53 22.55 6.78
C SER A 415 -17.25 23.56 5.88
N LEU A 416 -18.57 23.48 5.78
CA LEU A 416 -19.35 24.38 4.94
C LEU A 416 -19.27 25.85 5.41
N ASP A 417 -19.40 26.09 6.71
CA ASP A 417 -19.68 27.41 7.28
C ASP A 417 -18.47 28.09 7.94
N ALA A 418 -17.29 27.45 7.91
CA ALA A 418 -16.08 27.98 8.56
C ALA A 418 -14.86 27.92 7.62
N PRO A 419 -13.89 28.84 7.78
CA PRO A 419 -12.66 28.80 7.00
C PRO A 419 -11.88 27.50 7.26
N PRO A 420 -11.09 27.02 6.27
CA PRO A 420 -10.21 25.87 6.47
C PRO A 420 -9.30 26.07 7.67
N ARG A 421 -9.08 25.01 8.44
CA ARG A 421 -8.16 25.01 9.58
C ARG A 421 -7.10 23.94 9.42
N GLU A 422 -5.92 24.23 9.91
CA GLU A 422 -4.76 23.34 9.87
C GLU A 422 -4.51 22.71 11.23
N VAL A 423 -4.22 21.41 11.24
CA VAL A 423 -3.92 20.65 12.46
C VAL A 423 -2.63 19.86 12.24
N PRO A 424 -1.61 20.06 13.09
CA PRO A 424 -0.43 19.19 13.08
C PRO A 424 -0.82 17.74 13.36
N MET A 425 -0.22 16.78 12.63
CA MET A 425 -0.51 15.35 12.81
C MET A 425 -0.30 14.86 14.25
N SER A 426 0.66 15.45 14.97
CA SER A 426 0.93 15.18 16.40
C SER A 426 -0.24 15.51 17.34
N LYS A 427 -1.15 16.40 16.91
CA LYS A 427 -2.34 16.82 17.68
C LYS A 427 -3.64 16.26 17.10
N PHE A 428 -3.57 15.51 16.01
CA PHE A 428 -4.75 15.03 15.30
C PHE A 428 -5.40 13.83 15.97
N PHE A 429 -4.63 12.97 16.65
CA PHE A 429 -5.14 11.75 17.30
C PHE A 429 -5.46 12.01 18.77
N LEU A 430 -6.73 11.89 19.15
CA LEU A 430 -7.22 12.24 20.49
C LEU A 430 -7.50 11.02 21.38
N GLY A 431 -7.50 9.82 20.80
CA GLY A 431 -7.75 8.57 21.52
C GLY A 431 -8.00 7.42 20.56
N TYR A 432 -8.31 6.24 21.10
CA TYR A 432 -8.55 5.03 20.29
C TYR A 432 -9.57 5.27 19.18
N ARG A 433 -9.10 5.27 17.93
CA ARG A 433 -9.90 5.56 16.72
C ARG A 433 -10.69 6.89 16.80
N LYS A 434 -10.14 7.88 17.51
CA LYS A 434 -10.71 9.23 17.65
C LYS A 434 -9.73 10.27 17.13
N THR A 435 -10.24 11.19 16.32
CA THR A 435 -9.47 12.26 15.69
C THR A 435 -9.97 13.63 16.12
N ALA A 436 -9.25 14.68 15.75
CA ALA A 436 -9.65 16.07 15.94
C ALA A 436 -10.72 16.57 14.95
N LEU A 437 -11.24 15.70 14.07
CA LEU A 437 -12.35 16.03 13.17
C LEU A 437 -13.67 16.14 13.95
N GLN A 438 -14.40 17.22 13.72
CA GLN A 438 -15.80 17.33 14.10
C GLN A 438 -16.68 16.53 13.13
N PRO A 439 -17.88 16.10 13.56
CA PRO A 439 -18.75 15.27 12.72
C PRO A 439 -19.11 15.87 11.35
N HIS A 440 -19.21 17.20 11.22
CA HIS A 440 -19.55 17.88 9.97
C HIS A 440 -18.33 18.28 9.11
N GLU A 441 -17.11 17.97 9.58
CA GLU A 441 -15.87 18.33 8.89
C GLU A 441 -15.36 17.23 7.96
N VAL A 442 -14.51 17.64 7.02
CA VAL A 442 -13.82 16.77 6.05
C VAL A 442 -12.33 17.10 6.06
N LEU A 443 -11.48 16.08 6.12
CA LEU A 443 -10.04 16.22 5.88
C LEU A 443 -9.83 16.33 4.37
N THR A 444 -9.32 17.46 3.89
CA THR A 444 -9.26 17.77 2.45
C THR A 444 -7.85 17.74 1.87
N GLN A 445 -6.82 18.04 2.68
CA GLN A 445 -5.42 18.05 2.24
C GLN A 445 -4.49 17.58 3.35
N VAL A 446 -3.31 17.10 2.94
CA VAL A 446 -2.19 16.76 3.82
C VAL A 446 -0.94 17.43 3.25
N PHE A 447 -0.34 18.31 4.06
CA PHE A 447 0.93 18.96 3.75
C PHE A 447 2.08 18.20 4.39
N ILE A 448 3.07 17.84 3.58
CA ILE A 448 4.32 17.20 4.00
C ILE A 448 5.46 18.18 3.68
N PRO A 449 6.21 18.68 4.68
CA PRO A 449 7.30 19.62 4.44
C PRO A 449 8.49 18.92 3.76
N HIS A 450 9.24 19.67 2.95
CA HIS A 450 10.56 19.25 2.49
C HIS A 450 11.50 19.19 3.69
N SER A 451 12.27 18.12 3.78
CA SER A 451 13.29 18.00 4.83
C SER A 451 14.42 19.01 4.61
N GLN A 452 14.98 19.50 5.71
CA GLN A 452 16.05 20.51 5.70
C GLN A 452 17.43 19.85 5.62
N PRO A 453 18.50 20.59 5.23
CA PRO A 453 19.86 20.10 5.34
C PRO A 453 20.18 19.65 6.77
N GLY A 454 20.77 18.46 6.92
CA GLY A 454 21.06 17.84 8.23
C GLY A 454 19.84 17.22 8.91
N GLN A 455 18.67 17.24 8.29
CA GLN A 455 17.51 16.48 8.75
C GLN A 455 17.55 15.07 8.17
N TYR A 456 17.31 14.07 9.00
CA TYR A 456 17.21 12.68 8.58
C TYR A 456 15.91 12.09 9.09
N ILE A 457 15.22 11.32 8.24
CA ILE A 457 13.92 10.70 8.57
C ILE A 457 13.93 9.24 8.13
N ARG A 458 13.58 8.33 9.04
CA ARG A 458 13.46 6.90 8.74
C ARG A 458 12.16 6.32 9.27
N ALA A 459 11.71 5.27 8.59
CA ALA A 459 10.55 4.49 8.98
C ALA A 459 10.96 3.05 9.23
N TYR A 460 10.37 2.43 10.26
CA TYR A 460 10.64 1.04 10.62
C TYR A 460 9.33 0.32 10.90
N LYS A 461 9.15 -0.87 10.32
CA LYS A 461 7.98 -1.72 10.51
C LYS A 461 8.41 -3.13 10.88
N GLN A 462 7.78 -3.70 11.90
CA GLN A 462 7.86 -5.13 12.18
C GLN A 462 6.46 -5.73 12.16
N ALA A 463 6.29 -6.83 11.43
CA ALA A 463 5.08 -7.63 11.36
C ALA A 463 5.42 -9.13 11.48
N LYS A 464 4.44 -10.05 11.36
CA LYS A 464 4.72 -11.50 11.41
C LYS A 464 5.22 -12.03 10.08
N ARG A 465 4.80 -11.42 8.98
CA ARG A 465 5.33 -11.61 7.63
C ARG A 465 5.71 -10.26 7.03
N LYS A 466 6.58 -10.29 6.01
CA LYS A 466 7.11 -9.08 5.37
C LYS A 466 6.02 -8.30 4.63
N ASP A 467 5.27 -9.00 3.79
CA ASP A 467 4.28 -8.43 2.88
C ASP A 467 2.85 -8.58 3.43
N ASP A 468 2.00 -7.59 3.14
CA ASP A 468 0.56 -7.61 3.44
C ASP A 468 0.22 -8.00 4.89
N ASP A 469 0.91 -7.43 5.88
CA ASP A 469 0.62 -7.73 7.29
C ASP A 469 0.54 -6.49 8.15
N ILE A 470 -0.24 -6.64 9.22
CA ILE A 470 -0.43 -5.63 10.24
C ILE A 470 0.85 -5.49 11.05
N ALA A 471 1.29 -4.25 11.26
CA ALA A 471 2.42 -3.97 12.13
C ALA A 471 2.15 -4.43 13.57
N ILE A 472 3.14 -5.11 14.16
CA ILE A 472 3.25 -5.32 15.60
C ILE A 472 3.70 -4.01 16.25
N VAL A 473 4.76 -3.41 15.70
CA VAL A 473 5.24 -2.05 16.01
C VAL A 473 5.65 -1.39 14.70
N ASN A 474 5.30 -0.11 14.55
CA ASN A 474 5.80 0.76 13.48
C ASN A 474 6.36 2.04 14.09
N ALA A 475 7.40 2.62 13.52
CA ALA A 475 7.99 3.87 13.96
C ALA A 475 8.29 4.80 12.78
N GLY A 476 8.08 6.09 13.00
CA GLY A 476 8.64 7.18 12.20
C GLY A 476 9.57 7.98 13.09
N LEU A 477 10.84 8.10 12.71
CA LEU A 477 11.88 8.75 13.50
C LEU A 477 12.53 9.85 12.66
N SER A 478 12.57 11.07 13.19
CA SER A 478 13.22 12.22 12.58
C SER A 478 14.19 12.86 13.55
N ILE A 479 15.35 13.26 13.04
CA ILE A 479 16.34 14.06 13.77
C ILE A 479 16.87 15.17 12.88
N GLN A 480 17.07 16.35 13.46
CA GLN A 480 17.76 17.46 12.85
C GLN A 480 19.10 17.63 13.56
N LEU A 481 20.17 17.45 12.82
CA LEU A 481 21.53 17.62 13.31
C LEU A 481 22.12 18.93 12.80
N ASP A 482 23.05 19.45 13.59
CA ASP A 482 23.98 20.50 13.25
C ASP A 482 25.39 20.01 13.57
N SER A 483 26.38 20.55 12.85
CA SER A 483 27.79 20.31 13.15
C SER A 483 28.55 21.61 13.38
N ASP A 484 29.58 21.55 14.23
CA ASP A 484 30.52 22.66 14.44
C ASP A 484 31.77 22.46 13.57
N PRO A 485 32.62 23.50 13.45
CA PRO A 485 33.90 23.39 12.77
C PRO A 485 34.86 22.37 13.38
N GLU A 486 34.63 21.92 14.61
CA GLU A 486 35.44 20.92 15.32
C GLU A 486 34.99 19.47 15.02
N GLY A 487 33.85 19.31 14.33
CA GLY A 487 33.32 18.03 13.88
C GLY A 487 32.39 17.34 14.90
N HIS A 488 31.93 18.06 15.92
CA HIS A 488 30.89 17.59 16.84
C HIS A 488 29.51 17.72 16.19
N TRP A 489 28.59 16.85 16.61
CA TRP A 489 27.23 16.81 16.10
C TRP A 489 26.24 17.00 17.24
N TRP A 490 25.44 18.06 17.22
CA TRP A 490 24.36 18.26 18.20
C TRP A 490 22.99 18.09 17.60
N VAL A 491 22.07 17.61 18.42
CA VAL A 491 20.67 17.44 18.06
C VAL A 491 19.92 18.76 18.24
N ARG A 492 19.51 19.39 17.15
CA ARG A 492 18.74 20.64 17.17
C ARG A 492 17.27 20.40 17.48
N ASP A 493 16.69 19.38 16.85
CA ASP A 493 15.28 19.00 17.00
C ASP A 493 15.12 17.51 16.66
N CYS A 494 14.06 16.88 17.16
CA CYS A 494 13.72 15.51 16.80
C CYS A 494 12.22 15.22 16.99
N SER A 495 11.73 14.22 16.25
CA SER A 495 10.37 13.71 16.40
C SER A 495 10.38 12.19 16.27
N MET A 496 9.97 11.51 17.33
CA MET A 496 9.99 10.05 17.45
C MET A 496 8.58 9.54 17.74
N ALA A 497 7.94 8.95 16.73
CA ALA A 497 6.57 8.50 16.80
C ALA A 497 6.47 6.99 16.60
N PHE A 498 5.58 6.35 17.34
CA PHE A 498 5.38 4.90 17.35
C PHE A 498 3.90 4.53 17.22
N ALA A 499 3.62 3.47 16.48
CA ALA A 499 2.34 2.76 16.43
C ALA A 499 2.52 1.34 16.98
N GLY A 500 1.45 0.74 17.50
CA GLY A 500 1.48 -0.56 18.18
C GLY A 500 1.87 -0.49 19.66
N MET A 501 2.26 0.70 20.15
CA MET A 501 2.68 0.96 21.54
C MET A 501 1.59 1.57 22.42
N GLY A 502 0.34 1.62 21.96
CA GLY A 502 -0.76 2.24 22.70
C GLY A 502 -2.07 2.27 21.92
N PRO A 503 -3.08 3.00 22.41
CA PRO A 503 -4.37 3.16 21.73
C PRO A 503 -4.33 4.13 20.54
N ILE A 504 -3.24 4.88 20.37
CA ILE A 504 -3.00 5.82 19.26
C ILE A 504 -1.56 5.70 18.80
N SER A 505 -1.23 6.32 17.66
CA SER A 505 0.17 6.64 17.36
C SER A 505 0.66 7.70 18.35
N VAL A 506 1.72 7.39 19.08
CA VAL A 506 2.24 8.20 20.19
C VAL A 506 3.60 8.78 19.84
N GLN A 507 3.88 9.99 20.31
CA GLN A 507 5.25 10.52 20.34
C GLN A 507 5.91 10.19 21.66
N SER A 508 7.18 9.79 21.62
CA SER A 508 8.00 9.58 22.82
C SER A 508 8.61 10.93 23.25
N LYS A 509 7.80 11.78 23.88
CA LYS A 509 8.16 13.15 24.24
C LYS A 509 9.32 13.24 25.24
N ALA A 510 9.39 12.35 26.22
CA ALA A 510 10.50 12.33 27.17
C ALA A 510 11.81 11.94 26.47
N THR A 511 11.74 10.97 25.55
CA THR A 511 12.86 10.55 24.71
C THR A 511 13.32 11.68 23.78
N GLU A 512 12.38 12.38 23.14
CA GLU A 512 12.68 13.57 22.31
C GLU A 512 13.39 14.66 23.14
N GLN A 513 12.85 15.00 24.31
CA GLN A 513 13.42 16.01 25.21
C GLN A 513 14.82 15.65 25.72
N HIS A 514 15.07 14.37 26.00
CA HIS A 514 16.38 13.90 26.43
C HIS A 514 17.44 14.04 25.32
N LEU A 515 17.01 13.90 24.06
CA LEU A 515 17.91 13.92 22.92
C LEU A 515 18.25 15.34 22.44
N VAL A 516 17.30 16.28 22.47
CA VAL A 516 17.55 17.66 22.03
C VAL A 516 18.65 18.32 22.85
N GLY A 517 19.63 18.91 22.16
CA GLY A 517 20.80 19.56 22.75
C GLY A 517 21.94 18.61 23.16
N SER A 518 21.74 17.29 23.02
CA SER A 518 22.79 16.32 23.32
C SER A 518 23.81 16.18 22.18
N ASP A 519 25.01 15.70 22.53
CA ASP A 519 26.02 15.28 21.57
C ASP A 519 25.62 13.91 20.99
N PHE A 520 25.27 13.89 19.70
CA PHE A 520 24.84 12.70 18.99
C PHE A 520 26.01 11.73 18.72
N ALA A 521 27.26 12.18 18.73
CA ALA A 521 28.41 11.31 18.53
C ALA A 521 28.84 10.57 19.82
N ASN A 522 28.32 10.98 20.98
CA ASN A 522 28.72 10.42 22.28
C ASN A 522 28.00 9.07 22.58
N PRO A 523 28.74 7.97 22.81
CA PRO A 523 28.14 6.68 23.19
C PRO A 523 27.32 6.71 24.49
N GLU A 524 27.62 7.59 25.43
CA GLU A 524 26.85 7.76 26.68
C GLU A 524 25.44 8.32 26.41
N THR A 525 25.30 9.15 25.37
CA THR A 525 24.00 9.65 24.91
C THR A 525 23.12 8.48 24.47
N LEU A 526 23.64 7.52 23.71
CA LEU A 526 22.89 6.32 23.31
C LEU A 526 22.43 5.49 24.51
N ASN A 527 23.33 5.21 25.47
CA ASN A 527 22.98 4.41 26.66
C ASN A 527 21.86 5.05 27.50
N SER A 528 21.96 6.37 27.72
CA SER A 528 20.93 7.11 28.45
C SER A 528 19.62 7.22 27.65
N LEU A 529 19.69 7.47 26.35
CA LEU A 529 18.54 7.50 25.44
C LEU A 529 17.76 6.18 25.46
N MET A 530 18.45 5.05 25.38
CA MET A 530 17.82 3.72 25.41
C MET A 530 17.07 3.48 26.72
N THR A 531 17.62 3.95 27.84
CA THR A 531 16.99 3.85 29.16
C THR A 531 15.70 4.67 29.22
N VAL A 532 15.74 5.94 28.78
CA VAL A 532 14.57 6.83 28.77
C VAL A 532 13.48 6.30 27.84
N CYS A 533 13.85 5.87 26.63
CA CYS A 533 12.93 5.29 25.65
C CYS A 533 12.20 4.05 26.19
N GLN A 534 12.93 3.13 26.83
CA GLN A 534 12.32 1.94 27.41
C GLN A 534 11.40 2.23 28.59
N GLN A 535 11.70 3.25 29.40
CA GLN A 535 10.84 3.66 30.50
C GLN A 535 9.55 4.31 30.00
N GLU A 536 9.66 5.20 29.00
CA GLU A 536 8.51 5.92 28.43
C GLU A 536 7.56 5.01 27.66
N LEU A 537 8.09 4.08 26.84
CA LEU A 537 7.29 3.20 25.99
C LEU A 537 6.86 1.91 26.67
N ARG A 538 7.03 1.79 27.99
CA ARG A 538 6.71 0.58 28.74
C ARG A 538 5.22 0.25 28.64
N LEU A 539 4.94 -1.00 28.30
CA LEU A 539 3.57 -1.53 28.21
C LEU A 539 3.23 -2.38 29.42
N ASP A 540 1.99 -2.30 29.87
CA ASP A 540 1.46 -3.24 30.86
C ASP A 540 1.46 -4.68 30.30
N PRO A 541 1.72 -5.71 31.12
CA PRO A 541 1.68 -7.10 30.67
C PRO A 541 0.35 -7.52 30.04
N GLY A 542 -0.76 -6.88 30.44
CA GLY A 542 -2.11 -7.10 29.89
C GLY A 542 -2.47 -6.23 28.69
N ALA A 543 -1.54 -5.47 28.11
CA ALA A 543 -1.81 -4.58 27.00
C ALA A 543 -2.43 -5.33 25.80
N PRO A 544 -3.53 -4.82 25.20
CA PRO A 544 -4.12 -5.41 24.01
C PRO A 544 -3.10 -5.63 22.89
N GLY A 545 -3.24 -6.75 22.18
CA GLY A 545 -2.26 -7.23 21.20
C GLY A 545 -1.19 -8.17 21.79
N GLY A 546 -1.07 -8.25 23.13
CA GLY A 546 -0.09 -9.12 23.80
C GLY A 546 1.35 -8.70 23.53
N MET A 547 2.30 -9.62 23.69
CA MET A 547 3.72 -9.41 23.32
C MET A 547 4.34 -8.13 23.89
N ALA A 548 3.96 -7.71 25.10
CA ALA A 548 4.35 -6.42 25.67
C ALA A 548 5.88 -6.22 25.71
N GLU A 549 6.62 -7.23 26.18
CA GLU A 549 8.09 -7.22 26.23
C GLU A 549 8.71 -7.16 24.83
N TYR A 550 8.17 -7.94 23.88
CA TYR A 550 8.67 -7.96 22.51
C TYR A 550 8.40 -6.63 21.79
N ARG A 551 7.23 -6.02 22.00
CA ARG A 551 6.89 -4.69 21.47
C ARG A 551 7.81 -3.61 22.01
N LEU A 552 8.09 -3.62 23.32
CA LEU A 552 9.05 -2.71 23.93
C LEU A 552 10.46 -2.89 23.36
N ALA A 553 10.90 -4.14 23.23
CA ALA A 553 12.20 -4.47 22.63
C ALA A 553 12.30 -3.96 21.19
N LEU A 554 11.27 -4.16 20.37
CA LEU A 554 11.20 -3.65 18.99
C LEU A 554 11.26 -2.12 18.93
N ALA A 555 10.43 -1.42 19.70
CA ALA A 555 10.40 0.04 19.68
C ALA A 555 11.77 0.63 20.04
N SER A 556 12.41 0.09 21.09
CA SER A 556 13.76 0.52 21.47
C SER A 556 14.82 0.13 20.41
N SER A 557 14.67 -1.04 19.79
CA SER A 557 15.57 -1.50 18.72
C SER A 557 15.47 -0.66 17.45
N PHE A 558 14.31 -0.06 17.15
CA PHE A 558 14.18 0.91 16.05
C PHE A 558 14.92 2.21 16.34
N VAL A 559 14.88 2.72 17.58
CA VAL A 559 15.70 3.88 17.98
C VAL A 559 17.19 3.56 17.87
N PHE A 560 17.59 2.37 18.32
CA PHE A 560 18.97 1.90 18.19
C PHE A 560 19.41 1.80 16.72
N LYS A 561 18.60 1.17 15.86
CA LYS A 561 18.87 1.08 14.41
C LYS A 561 19.01 2.46 13.78
N PHE A 562 18.09 3.36 14.08
CA PHE A 562 18.11 4.74 13.61
C PHE A 562 19.39 5.46 14.02
N TRP A 563 19.76 5.38 15.30
CA TRP A 563 21.00 5.98 15.81
C TRP A 563 22.22 5.51 15.03
N HIS A 564 22.36 4.19 14.85
CA HIS A 564 23.48 3.58 14.13
C HIS A 564 23.51 3.99 12.65
N GLU A 565 22.35 3.99 12.00
CA GLU A 565 22.22 4.37 10.60
C GLU A 565 22.66 5.82 10.38
N ILE A 566 22.16 6.76 11.20
CA ILE A 566 22.54 8.17 11.10
C ILE A 566 24.01 8.38 11.47
N SER A 567 24.53 7.69 12.49
CA SER A 567 25.95 7.74 12.87
C SER A 567 26.87 7.31 11.72
N CYS A 568 26.48 6.29 10.95
CA CYS A 568 27.22 5.87 9.76
C CYS A 568 27.13 6.92 8.63
N LEU A 569 25.97 7.53 8.41
CA LEU A 569 25.77 8.55 7.37
C LEU A 569 26.60 9.81 7.62
N ILE A 570 26.70 10.26 8.87
CA ILE A 570 27.49 11.43 9.26
C ILE A 570 28.96 11.11 9.60
N GLN A 571 29.36 9.84 9.45
CA GLN A 571 30.74 9.36 9.63
C GLN A 571 31.31 9.60 11.03
N VAL A 572 30.56 9.30 12.09
CA VAL A 572 31.05 9.39 13.48
C VAL A 572 32.27 8.47 13.69
N ASN A 573 33.36 9.02 14.24
CA ASN A 573 34.58 8.27 14.54
C ASN A 573 34.31 7.13 15.53
N GLY A 574 34.76 5.92 15.19
CA GLY A 574 34.59 4.72 16.03
C GLY A 574 33.34 3.89 15.76
N PHE A 575 32.42 4.36 14.90
CA PHE A 575 31.35 3.52 14.35
C PHE A 575 31.86 2.77 13.11
N SER A 576 31.86 1.44 13.16
CA SER A 576 32.34 0.63 12.04
C SER A 576 31.23 0.43 10.98
N ALA A 577 31.63 0.37 9.70
CA ALA A 577 30.71 0.00 8.60
C ALA A 577 30.00 -1.35 8.83
N LYS A 578 30.62 -2.26 9.61
CA LYS A 578 30.03 -3.55 9.98
C LYS A 578 28.78 -3.40 10.86
N GLN A 579 28.78 -2.45 11.80
CA GLN A 579 27.60 -2.16 12.63
C GLN A 579 26.48 -1.51 11.81
N GLY A 580 26.81 -0.72 10.79
CA GLY A 580 25.83 -0.22 9.83
C GLY A 580 25.17 -1.34 9.03
N HIS A 581 25.96 -2.30 8.53
CA HIS A 581 25.45 -3.45 7.77
C HIS A 581 24.45 -4.30 8.57
N ASP A 582 24.71 -4.56 9.85
CA ASP A 582 23.80 -5.34 10.72
C ASP A 582 22.45 -4.63 10.97
N THR A 583 22.35 -3.34 10.67
CA THR A 583 21.11 -2.55 10.82
C THR A 583 20.29 -2.46 9.53
N MET A 584 20.86 -2.83 8.37
CA MET A 584 20.21 -2.69 7.06
C MET A 584 18.97 -3.58 6.90
N GLU A 585 18.12 -3.21 5.94
CA GLU A 585 16.97 -4.01 5.54
C GLU A 585 17.42 -5.37 5.00
N ILE A 586 16.76 -6.45 5.44
CA ILE A 586 16.97 -7.77 4.85
C ILE A 586 16.28 -7.81 3.48
N THR A 587 17.09 -7.72 2.44
CA THR A 587 16.68 -7.92 1.05
C THR A 587 16.76 -9.39 0.69
N ARG A 588 15.78 -9.88 -0.08
CA ARG A 588 15.84 -11.21 -0.69
C ARG A 588 16.18 -11.06 -2.17
N GLU A 589 16.98 -11.97 -2.69
CA GLU A 589 17.18 -12.09 -4.14
C GLU A 589 15.88 -12.55 -4.82
N LEU A 590 15.82 -12.34 -6.14
CA LEU A 590 14.75 -12.86 -6.98
C LEU A 590 14.61 -14.38 -6.83
N SER A 591 13.37 -14.86 -6.80
CA SER A 591 13.06 -16.28 -6.69
C SER A 591 13.59 -17.05 -7.91
N LYS A 592 14.35 -18.11 -7.63
CA LYS A 592 14.95 -19.02 -8.63
C LYS A 592 14.91 -20.45 -8.10
N GLY A 593 14.81 -21.44 -8.99
CA GLY A 593 14.90 -22.85 -8.60
C GLY A 593 15.00 -23.78 -9.81
N LEU A 594 15.73 -24.89 -9.66
CA LEU A 594 15.83 -25.95 -10.66
C LEU A 594 14.97 -27.16 -10.24
N GLN A 595 14.46 -27.90 -11.22
CA GLN A 595 13.70 -29.12 -10.97
C GLN A 595 14.26 -30.27 -11.79
N TYR A 596 14.45 -31.40 -11.12
CA TYR A 596 15.02 -32.61 -11.67
C TYR A 596 13.98 -33.73 -11.55
N TYR A 597 13.74 -34.46 -12.64
CA TYR A 597 12.93 -35.67 -12.60
C TYR A 597 13.42 -36.64 -13.68
N ALA A 598 13.30 -37.94 -13.42
CA ALA A 598 13.56 -38.96 -14.43
C ALA A 598 12.40 -38.96 -15.44
N GLU A 599 12.67 -38.78 -16.73
CA GLU A 599 11.67 -39.01 -17.77
C GLU A 599 11.34 -40.51 -17.79
N THR A 600 10.11 -40.85 -17.40
CA THR A 600 9.60 -42.21 -17.58
C THR A 600 9.37 -42.42 -19.07
N ARG A 601 10.12 -43.35 -19.66
CA ARG A 601 10.04 -43.73 -21.07
C ARG A 601 8.67 -44.29 -21.47
#